data_AF-A0A971REG9-F1
#
_entry.id   AF-A0A971REG9-F1
#
_cell.length_a   1.000
_cell.length_b   1.000
_cell.length_c   1.000
_cell.angle_alpha   90.00
_cell.angle_beta   90.00
_cell.angle_gamma   90.00
#
_symmetry.space_group_name_H-M   'P 1'
#
loop_
_entity.id
_entity.type
_entity.pdbx_description
1 polymer ?
#
loop_
_entity_poly.entity_id
_entity_poly.type
_entity_poly.pdbx_seq_one_letter_code
_entity_poly.pdbx_strand_id
1 'polypeptide(L)'
;MFLRRLVELSERPGYESPPRGYAPKPIRYIIELDEAGRPLTPHLTDTADAKDRNLQRGHERLSPTLRRGSTPRALLLADNGTYVLGLAAEGRTEDSSYVRERHAAFRELIDECARATDDPDVRAVAAFYASGA
;
A
#
# COMPACT_ATOMS: atom_id res chain seq x y z
N MET A 1 -4.08 -16.96 31.06
CA MET A 1 -4.16 -15.49 31.18
C MET A 1 -3.67 -14.87 29.88
N PHE A 2 -4.35 -13.87 29.32
CA PHE A 2 -3.99 -13.27 28.02
C PHE A 2 -2.56 -12.72 27.97
N LEU A 3 -2.08 -12.10 29.05
CA LEU A 3 -0.72 -11.57 29.14
C LEU A 3 0.36 -12.67 29.02
N ARG A 4 0.12 -13.85 29.62
CA ARG A 4 1.03 -14.99 29.51
C ARG A 4 1.15 -15.50 28.07
N ARG A 5 0.06 -15.51 27.31
CA ARG A 5 0.08 -15.90 25.88
C ARG A 5 0.85 -14.90 25.01
N LEU A 6 0.89 -13.62 25.39
CA LEU A 6 1.69 -12.61 24.69
C LEU A 6 3.19 -12.81 24.94
N VAL A 7 3.58 -13.14 26.17
CA VAL A 7 4.98 -13.48 26.51
C VAL A 7 5.41 -14.74 25.74
N GLU A 8 4.59 -15.80 25.80
CA GLU A 8 4.83 -17.06 25.08
C GLU A 8 4.92 -16.85 23.56
N LEU A 9 4.23 -15.86 22.98
CA LEU A 9 4.36 -15.49 21.57
C LEU A 9 5.68 -14.76 21.31
N SER A 10 6.07 -13.82 22.17
CA SER A 10 7.29 -13.03 22.02
C SER A 10 8.57 -13.84 22.13
N GLU A 11 8.53 -14.97 22.84
CA GLU A 11 9.68 -15.87 23.04
C GLU A 11 9.81 -16.92 21.92
N ARG A 12 8.89 -16.98 20.95
CA ARG A 12 8.96 -17.96 19.86
C ARG A 12 10.14 -17.64 18.93
N PRO A 13 10.99 -18.63 18.60
CA PRO A 13 12.01 -18.48 17.57
C PRO A 13 11.38 -18.02 16.25
N GLY A 14 11.89 -16.93 15.68
CA GLY A 14 11.37 -16.34 14.43
C GLY A 14 10.16 -15.42 14.59
N TYR A 15 9.71 -15.14 15.82
CA TYR A 15 8.73 -14.07 16.03
C TYR A 15 9.44 -12.70 15.96
N GLU A 16 9.14 -11.95 14.91
CA GLU A 16 9.51 -10.55 14.80
C GLU A 16 8.25 -9.69 14.92
N SER A 17 8.27 -8.77 15.89
CA SER A 17 7.18 -7.79 15.99
C SER A 17 7.25 -6.87 14.77
N PRO A 18 6.10 -6.56 14.13
CA PRO A 18 6.07 -5.59 13.04
C PRO A 18 6.72 -4.26 13.45
N PRO A 19 7.36 -3.55 12.51
CA PRO A 19 7.81 -2.18 12.76
C PRO A 19 6.66 -1.32 13.31
N ARG A 20 7.00 -0.34 14.14
CA ARG A 20 5.99 0.57 14.71
C ARG A 20 5.18 1.23 13.59
N GLY A 21 3.85 1.19 13.72
CA GLY A 21 2.95 1.73 12.71
C GLY A 21 2.68 0.79 11.54
N TYR A 22 3.20 -0.44 11.53
CA TYR A 22 2.89 -1.46 10.53
C TYR A 22 2.00 -2.55 11.12
N ALA A 23 1.13 -3.12 10.28
CA ALA A 23 0.36 -4.30 10.63
C ALA A 23 0.14 -5.17 9.39
N PRO A 24 -0.13 -6.47 9.56
CA PRO A 24 -0.61 -7.33 8.48
C PRO A 24 -1.90 -6.77 7.88
N LYS A 25 -1.92 -6.59 6.57
CA LYS A 25 -3.11 -6.21 5.80
C LYS A 25 -3.20 -7.06 4.53
N PRO A 26 -4.41 -7.46 4.10
CA PRO A 26 -4.58 -8.08 2.80
C PRO A 26 -4.35 -7.05 1.69
N ILE A 27 -3.43 -7.34 0.76
CA ILE A 27 -3.12 -6.50 -0.41
C ILE A 27 -3.64 -7.18 -1.65
N ARG A 28 -4.81 -6.74 -2.15
CA ARG A 28 -5.49 -7.38 -3.30
C ARG A 28 -4.72 -7.27 -4.61
N TYR A 29 -4.12 -6.12 -4.89
CA TYR A 29 -3.49 -5.84 -6.18
C TYR A 29 -2.05 -5.36 -5.99
N ILE A 30 -1.16 -5.79 -6.89
CA ILE A 30 0.24 -5.36 -6.96
C ILE A 30 0.49 -4.76 -8.34
N ILE A 31 1.18 -3.62 -8.37
CA ILE A 31 1.78 -3.06 -9.58
C ILE A 31 3.25 -3.48 -9.56
N GLU A 32 3.65 -4.26 -10.56
CA GLU A 32 5.03 -4.72 -10.69
C GLU A 32 5.77 -3.78 -11.63
N LEU A 33 6.85 -3.17 -11.15
CA LEU A 33 7.64 -2.20 -11.89
C LEU A 33 9.07 -2.73 -12.12
N ASP A 34 9.67 -2.36 -13.24
CA ASP A 34 11.13 -2.45 -13.41
C ASP A 34 11.85 -1.30 -12.69
N GLU A 35 13.19 -1.34 -12.68
CA GLU A 35 14.03 -0.30 -12.07
C GLU A 35 13.85 1.10 -12.69
N ALA A 36 13.29 1.18 -13.90
CA ALA A 36 12.99 2.44 -14.58
C ALA A 36 11.56 2.94 -14.29
N GLY A 37 10.81 2.25 -13.43
CA GLY A 37 9.43 2.59 -13.09
C GLY A 37 8.42 2.21 -14.16
N ARG A 38 8.75 1.28 -15.06
CA ARG A 38 7.84 0.81 -16.10
C ARG A 38 7.10 -0.44 -15.62
N PRO A 39 5.78 -0.54 -15.86
CA PRO A 39 5.04 -1.75 -15.56
C PRO A 39 5.62 -2.97 -16.28
N LEU A 40 5.94 -4.03 -15.54
CA LEU A 40 6.38 -5.31 -16.09
C LEU A 40 5.25 -6.02 -16.83
N THR A 41 4.01 -5.76 -16.44
CA THR A 41 2.80 -6.32 -17.04
C THR A 41 1.77 -5.21 -17.29
N PRO A 42 0.87 -5.37 -18.28
CA PRO A 42 -0.18 -4.39 -18.57
C PRO A 42 -1.36 -4.44 -17.57
N HIS A 43 -1.35 -5.38 -16.62
CA HIS A 43 -2.46 -5.64 -15.71
C HIS A 43 -1.94 -5.73 -14.27
N LEU A 44 -2.80 -5.39 -13.32
CA LEU A 44 -2.47 -5.56 -11.91
C LEU A 44 -2.39 -7.04 -11.56
N THR A 45 -1.39 -7.42 -10.78
CA THR A 45 -1.30 -8.78 -10.23
C THR A 45 -2.30 -8.91 -9.08
N ASP A 46 -3.39 -9.63 -9.35
CA ASP A 46 -4.42 -9.96 -8.37
C ASP A 46 -3.91 -11.09 -7.46
N THR A 47 -3.78 -10.81 -6.17
CA THR A 47 -3.27 -11.77 -5.20
C THR A 47 -4.36 -12.57 -4.53
N ALA A 48 -5.65 -12.30 -4.78
CA ALA A 48 -6.67 -13.07 -4.08
C ALA A 48 -6.92 -14.43 -4.71
N ASP A 49 -7.36 -15.35 -3.86
CA ASP A 49 -7.90 -16.63 -4.27
C ASP A 49 -9.37 -16.72 -3.88
N ALA A 50 -10.24 -16.90 -4.87
CA ALA A 50 -11.68 -17.08 -4.64
C ALA A 50 -12.01 -18.41 -3.96
N LYS A 51 -11.13 -19.41 -4.08
CA LYS A 51 -11.30 -20.76 -3.52
C LYS A 51 -10.83 -20.86 -2.08
N ASP A 52 -9.95 -19.97 -1.64
CA ASP A 52 -9.50 -19.88 -0.24
C ASP A 52 -10.19 -18.71 0.47
N ARG A 53 -11.04 -19.02 1.45
CA ARG A 53 -11.76 -18.03 2.27
C ARG A 53 -10.83 -17.02 2.96
N ASN A 54 -9.61 -17.41 3.30
CA ASN A 54 -8.65 -16.54 3.96
C ASN A 54 -7.96 -15.58 2.97
N LEU A 55 -7.92 -15.92 1.68
CA LEU A 55 -7.25 -15.14 0.63
C LEU A 55 -8.22 -14.40 -0.28
N GLN A 56 -9.52 -14.42 0.00
CA GLN A 56 -10.53 -13.70 -0.80
C GLN A 56 -10.24 -12.19 -0.97
N ARG A 57 -9.49 -11.59 -0.03
CA ARG A 57 -9.12 -10.17 -0.05
C ARG A 57 -7.69 -9.90 -0.50
N GLY A 58 -6.94 -10.94 -0.88
CA GLY A 58 -5.53 -10.88 -1.21
C GLY A 58 -4.63 -11.41 -0.11
N HIS A 59 -3.34 -11.53 -0.42
CA HIS A 59 -2.32 -12.03 0.51
C HIS A 59 -2.02 -11.02 1.61
N GLU A 60 -1.81 -11.51 2.83
CA GLU A 60 -1.35 -10.67 3.94
C GLU A 60 0.09 -10.21 3.71
N ARG A 61 0.29 -8.89 3.81
CA ARG A 61 1.60 -8.25 3.77
C ARG A 61 1.69 -7.23 4.89
N LEU A 62 2.89 -6.99 5.40
CA LEU A 62 3.14 -5.86 6.30
C LEU A 62 2.96 -4.56 5.53
N SER A 63 2.13 -3.68 6.05
CA SER A 63 1.82 -2.39 5.42
C SER A 63 1.68 -1.31 6.49
N PRO A 64 2.02 -0.04 6.18
CA PRO A 64 1.77 1.06 7.08
C PRO A 64 0.30 1.14 7.51
N THR A 65 0.08 1.61 8.72
CA THR A 65 -1.23 1.84 9.31
C THR A 65 -1.37 3.29 9.71
N LEU A 66 -2.53 3.84 9.39
CA LEU A 66 -2.85 5.22 9.69
C LEU A 66 -4.34 5.34 9.96
N ARG A 67 -4.69 6.03 11.05
CA ARG A 67 -6.06 6.47 11.28
C ARG A 67 -6.33 7.72 10.44
N ARG A 68 -7.19 7.59 9.43
CA ARG A 68 -7.57 8.71 8.56
C ARG A 68 -8.61 9.60 9.24
N GLY A 69 -8.48 10.91 9.00
CA GLY A 69 -9.46 11.93 9.37
C GLY A 69 -10.11 12.50 8.11
N SER A 70 -10.64 13.71 8.19
CA SER A 70 -11.17 14.45 7.04
C SER A 70 -10.08 14.87 6.04
N THR A 71 -8.88 15.21 6.53
CA THR A 71 -7.73 15.55 5.68
C THR A 71 -7.20 14.32 4.93
N PRO A 72 -6.94 14.41 3.61
CA PRO A 72 -6.31 13.33 2.85
C PRO A 72 -4.96 12.95 3.44
N ARG A 73 -4.79 11.65 3.70
CA ARG A 73 -3.52 11.10 4.18
C ARG A 73 -3.28 9.73 3.56
N ALA A 74 -2.28 9.69 2.68
CA ALA A 74 -1.83 8.50 1.98
C ALA A 74 -1.12 7.51 2.90
N LEU A 75 -1.14 6.23 2.52
CA LEU A 75 -0.27 5.19 3.07
C LEU A 75 0.87 4.95 2.10
N LEU A 76 2.11 4.98 2.58
CA LEU A 76 3.29 4.76 1.76
C LEU A 76 3.22 3.38 1.07
N LEU A 77 3.36 3.36 -0.27
CA LEU A 77 3.43 2.18 -1.15
C LEU A 77 2.21 1.22 -1.18
N ALA A 78 1.22 1.37 -0.30
CA ALA A 78 0.16 0.39 -0.12
C ALA A 78 -1.19 1.03 0.28
N ASP A 79 -1.82 1.71 -0.69
CA ASP A 79 -3.11 2.37 -0.52
C ASP A 79 -4.18 1.82 -1.48
N ASN A 80 -5.39 2.39 -1.43
CA ASN A 80 -6.48 2.00 -2.33
C ASN A 80 -6.35 2.66 -3.72
N GLY A 81 -7.17 2.21 -4.68
CA GLY A 81 -7.14 2.71 -6.06
C GLY A 81 -7.38 4.22 -6.22
N THR A 82 -8.04 4.88 -5.27
CA THR A 82 -8.23 6.33 -5.29
C THR A 82 -6.93 7.08 -5.01
N TYR A 83 -6.13 6.60 -4.05
CA TYR A 83 -4.82 7.18 -3.77
C TYR A 83 -3.78 6.73 -4.80
N VAL A 84 -3.72 5.44 -5.12
CA VAL A 84 -2.65 4.87 -5.97
C VAL A 84 -2.84 5.21 -7.45
N LEU A 85 -4.08 5.17 -7.96
CA LEU A 85 -4.40 5.27 -9.40
C LEU A 85 -5.32 6.45 -9.75
N GLY A 86 -5.71 7.27 -8.78
CA GLY A 86 -6.64 8.38 -9.03
C GLY A 86 -8.03 7.93 -9.50
N LEU A 87 -8.48 6.74 -9.10
CA LEU A 87 -9.78 6.19 -9.49
C LEU A 87 -10.84 6.42 -8.42
N ALA A 88 -12.01 6.89 -8.83
CA ALA A 88 -13.18 6.94 -7.95
C ALA A 88 -13.57 5.52 -7.54
N ALA A 89 -14.03 5.34 -6.30
CA ALA A 89 -14.56 4.05 -5.87
C ALA A 89 -15.78 3.65 -6.70
N GLU A 90 -15.87 2.38 -7.07
CA GLU A 90 -16.96 1.85 -7.88
C GLU A 90 -18.33 2.15 -7.24
N GLY A 91 -19.28 2.61 -8.06
CA GLY A 91 -20.63 2.97 -7.61
C GLY A 91 -20.71 4.29 -6.83
N ARG A 92 -19.63 5.10 -6.76
CA ARG A 92 -19.65 6.41 -6.11
C ARG A 92 -19.44 7.54 -7.11
N THR A 93 -20.31 8.54 -7.05
CA THR A 93 -20.08 9.87 -7.62
C THR A 93 -19.19 10.67 -6.68
N GLU A 94 -17.92 10.28 -6.56
CA GLU A 94 -16.94 11.10 -5.86
C GLU A 94 -16.63 12.33 -6.70
N ASP A 95 -16.51 13.50 -6.06
CA ASP A 95 -16.07 14.70 -6.75
C ASP A 95 -14.67 14.45 -7.33
N SER A 96 -14.49 14.76 -8.62
CA SER A 96 -13.21 14.63 -9.30
C SER A 96 -12.10 15.43 -8.59
N SER A 97 -12.44 16.54 -7.92
CA SER A 97 -11.50 17.30 -7.08
C SER A 97 -10.95 16.47 -5.90
N TYR A 98 -11.82 15.72 -5.22
CA TYR A 98 -11.53 14.90 -4.07
C TYR A 98 -10.64 13.69 -4.40
N VAL A 99 -10.85 13.10 -5.58
CA VAL A 99 -10.02 12.00 -6.09
C VAL A 99 -8.62 12.53 -6.45
N ARG A 100 -8.53 13.66 -7.16
CA ARG A 100 -7.26 14.30 -7.51
C ARG A 100 -6.43 14.66 -6.29
N GLU A 101 -7.05 15.21 -5.24
CA GLU A 101 -6.34 15.59 -4.01
C GLU A 101 -5.69 14.38 -3.31
N ARG A 102 -6.38 13.23 -3.27
CA ARG A 102 -5.84 11.99 -2.68
C ARG A 102 -4.69 11.43 -3.47
N HIS A 103 -4.86 11.39 -4.78
CA HIS A 103 -3.83 10.91 -5.66
C HIS A 103 -2.58 11.79 -5.61
N ALA A 104 -2.76 13.12 -5.56
CA ALA A 104 -1.68 14.07 -5.36
C ALA A 104 -0.96 13.84 -4.01
N ALA A 105 -1.70 13.66 -2.91
CA ALA A 105 -1.11 13.38 -1.60
C ALA A 105 -0.32 12.06 -1.57
N PHE A 106 -0.75 11.05 -2.34
CA PHE A 106 0.00 9.81 -2.48
C PHE A 106 1.31 10.01 -3.25
N ARG A 107 1.26 10.71 -4.39
CA ARG A 107 2.45 11.02 -5.21
C ARG A 107 3.47 11.84 -4.43
N GLU A 108 3.01 12.87 -3.71
CA GLU A 108 3.86 13.69 -2.87
C GLU A 108 4.59 12.87 -1.79
N LEU A 109 3.88 11.92 -1.16
CA LEU A 109 4.47 11.02 -0.16
C LEU A 109 5.54 10.09 -0.77
N ILE A 110 5.30 9.58 -1.99
CA ILE A 110 6.30 8.77 -2.70
C ILE A 110 7.54 9.61 -3.05
N ASP A 111 7.34 10.81 -3.60
CA ASP A 111 8.44 11.71 -3.97
C ASP A 111 9.24 12.17 -2.74
N GLU A 112 8.59 12.42 -1.61
CA GLU A 112 9.25 12.70 -0.34
C GLU A 112 10.10 11.51 0.13
N CYS A 113 9.53 10.30 0.12
CA CYS A 113 10.24 9.11 0.53
C CYS A 113 11.45 8.84 -0.36
N ALA A 114 11.30 8.91 -1.69
CA ALA A 114 12.38 8.73 -2.65
C ALA A 114 13.54 9.70 -2.39
N ARG A 115 13.24 10.99 -2.14
CA ARG A 115 14.26 12.00 -1.82
C ARG A 115 14.92 11.78 -0.45
N ALA A 116 14.15 11.32 0.53
CA ALA A 116 14.64 11.16 1.90
C ALA A 116 15.53 9.93 2.08
N THR A 117 15.25 8.84 1.35
CA THR A 117 15.97 7.57 1.51
C THR A 117 16.98 7.29 0.39
N ASP A 118 16.82 7.91 -0.79
CA ASP A 118 17.52 7.56 -2.04
C ASP A 118 17.44 6.06 -2.38
N ASP A 119 16.37 5.40 -1.92
CA ASP A 119 16.15 3.98 -2.14
C ASP A 119 15.78 3.72 -3.61
N PRO A 120 16.49 2.82 -4.32
CA PRO A 120 16.27 2.60 -5.74
C PRO A 120 14.86 2.09 -6.07
N ASP A 121 14.27 1.27 -5.19
CA ASP A 121 12.93 0.71 -5.41
C ASP A 121 11.88 1.82 -5.30
N VAL A 122 12.03 2.72 -4.31
CA VAL A 122 11.12 3.87 -4.15
C VAL A 122 11.27 4.87 -5.31
N ARG A 123 12.48 5.07 -5.84
CA ARG A 123 12.71 5.90 -7.02
C ARG A 123 12.04 5.33 -8.27
N ALA A 124 12.02 4.00 -8.45
CA ALA A 124 11.29 3.38 -9.54
C ALA A 124 9.78 3.68 -9.44
N VAL A 125 9.22 3.64 -8.23
CA VAL A 125 7.81 4.03 -8.00
C VAL A 125 7.58 5.51 -8.28
N ALA A 126 8.50 6.40 -7.90
CA ALA A 126 8.41 7.82 -8.23
C ALA A 126 8.46 8.06 -9.76
N ALA A 127 9.37 7.36 -10.46
CA ALA A 127 9.50 7.43 -11.92
C ALA A 127 8.23 6.97 -12.65
N PHE A 128 7.55 5.94 -12.13
CA PHE A 128 6.25 5.49 -12.64
C PHE A 128 5.24 6.66 -12.68
N TYR A 129 5.09 7.41 -11.58
CA TYR A 129 4.19 8.56 -11.53
C TYR A 129 4.67 9.78 -12.35
N ALA A 130 5.98 9.97 -12.50
CA ALA A 130 6.54 11.02 -13.34
C ALA A 130 6.23 10.79 -14.83
N SER A 131 6.07 9.52 -15.25
CA SER A 131 5.78 9.15 -16.65
C SER A 131 4.32 9.37 -17.10
N GLY A 132 3.45 9.86 -16.20
CA GLY A 132 2.06 10.19 -16.51
C GLY A 132 1.02 9.17 -16.04
N ALA A 133 1.41 8.26 -15.14
CA ALA A 133 0.48 7.41 -14.39
C ALA A 133 -0.32 8.19 -13.34
#